data_AF-A0A2J6PPI7-F1
#
_entry.id   AF-A0A2J6PPI7-F1
#
_cell.length_a   1.000
_cell.length_b   1.000
_cell.length_c   1.000
_cell.angle_alpha   90.00
_cell.angle_beta   90.00
_cell.angle_gamma   90.00
#
_symmetry.space_group_name_H-M   'P 1'
#
loop_
_entity.id
_entity.type
_entity.pdbx_description
1 polymer ?
#
loop_
_entity_poly.entity_id
_entity_poly.type
_entity_poly.pdbx_seq_one_letter_code
_entity_poly.pdbx_strand_id
1 'polypeptide(L)'
;MFGPNFQEGHKIRCGERIQVELEEDDSLAMEVILKALHYHKPNQCPVDAERLASIAVHCDKYDCTGALSSWISYWLNNLTPITRRPEDLGFLLLAAYNFDDAEQFKEISARALRDLTLDFPLAWKSYNILSLLPENIPSIMTTQIQGMLRQLHIITQSVETILRQNKSGYEMQRQVCMNCGRTPPMEARKCHPCNNPTLYQRYCTFESRVAEYFAILAKEELWPSVTPFEICSLSDLVLRLTCAKNDVKHSCVAGSRCPLNSELGQLCDRVCRFETGVVGLCLRCVKRGEWNESQSCTCT
;
A
#
# COMPACT_ATOMS: atom_id res chain seq x y z
N MET A 1 32.09 -33.80 1.89
CA MET A 1 31.63 -34.56 3.08
C MET A 1 32.31 -35.91 3.32
N PHE A 2 33.01 -36.52 2.35
CA PHE A 2 33.76 -37.79 2.58
C PHE A 2 35.28 -37.66 2.45
N GLY A 3 35.81 -36.46 2.70
CA GLY A 3 37.25 -36.24 2.75
C GLY A 3 37.86 -36.73 4.08
N PRO A 4 39.17 -37.02 4.12
CA PRO A 4 39.84 -37.55 5.31
C PRO A 4 39.77 -36.63 6.54
N ASN A 5 39.48 -35.33 6.35
CA ASN A 5 39.40 -34.33 7.42
C ASN A 5 37.98 -34.10 7.95
N PHE A 6 36.97 -34.81 7.44
CA PHE A 6 35.59 -34.66 7.89
C PHE A 6 35.30 -35.67 9.01
N GLN A 7 35.27 -35.20 10.26
CA GLN A 7 35.14 -36.07 11.44
C GLN A 7 33.88 -36.92 11.39
N GLU A 8 32.78 -36.36 10.86
CA GLU A 8 31.52 -37.06 10.69
C GLU A 8 31.67 -38.21 9.70
N GLY A 9 32.28 -37.97 8.54
CA GLY A 9 32.51 -39.01 7.55
C GLY A 9 33.34 -40.18 8.11
N HIS A 10 34.27 -39.88 9.00
CA HIS A 10 35.09 -40.90 9.65
C HIS A 10 34.32 -41.69 10.72
N LYS A 11 33.50 -41.02 11.54
CA LYS A 11 32.65 -41.66 12.55
C LYS A 11 31.60 -42.58 11.90
N ILE A 12 30.95 -42.14 10.80
CA ILE A 12 30.03 -43.01 10.03
C ILE A 12 30.75 -44.27 9.54
N ARG A 13 31.97 -44.12 9.00
CA ARG A 13 32.75 -45.26 8.49
C ARG A 13 33.10 -46.28 9.58
N CYS A 14 33.23 -45.83 10.83
CA CYS A 14 33.47 -46.69 11.98
C CYS A 14 32.18 -47.34 12.55
N GLY A 15 31.02 -47.10 11.92
CA GLY A 15 29.73 -47.63 12.37
C GLY A 15 29.13 -46.86 13.54
N GLU A 16 29.67 -45.68 13.87
CA GLU A 16 29.15 -44.85 14.96
C GLU A 16 27.91 -44.06 14.52
N ARG A 17 26.96 -43.92 15.45
CA ARG A 17 25.81 -43.03 15.26
C ARG A 17 26.26 -41.60 15.50
N ILE A 18 26.05 -40.74 14.51
CA ILE A 18 26.38 -39.32 14.62
C ILE A 18 25.17 -38.55 15.12
N GLN A 19 25.43 -37.72 16.11
CA GLN A 19 24.51 -36.70 16.57
C GLN A 19 25.09 -35.34 16.13
N VAL A 20 24.30 -34.60 15.36
CA VAL A 20 24.61 -33.22 14.98
C VAL A 20 23.62 -32.34 15.74
N GLU A 21 24.14 -31.46 16.58
CA GLU A 21 23.33 -30.55 17.38
C GLU A 21 23.20 -29.22 16.64
N LEU A 22 21.96 -28.74 16.55
CA LEU A 22 21.56 -27.56 15.79
C LEU A 22 20.98 -26.53 16.77
N GLU A 23 21.84 -25.95 17.61
CA GLU A 23 21.43 -25.15 18.78
C GLU A 23 20.67 -23.86 18.42
N GLU A 24 20.94 -23.30 17.24
CA GLU A 24 20.40 -22.00 16.81
C GLU A 24 19.17 -22.12 15.90
N ASP A 25 18.76 -23.34 15.55
CA ASP A 25 17.74 -23.56 14.52
C ASP A 25 16.34 -23.75 15.11
N ASP A 26 15.35 -23.19 14.40
CA ASP A 26 13.94 -23.42 14.67
C ASP A 26 13.57 -24.85 14.27
N SER A 27 13.38 -25.70 15.29
CA SER A 27 13.03 -27.11 15.12
C SER A 27 11.83 -27.36 14.21
N LEU A 28 10.80 -26.51 14.27
CA LEU A 28 9.60 -26.63 13.44
C LEU A 28 9.91 -26.25 11.97
N ALA A 29 10.92 -25.41 11.71
CA ALA A 29 11.23 -24.92 10.36
C ALA A 29 12.05 -25.99 9.65
N MET A 30 13.03 -26.53 10.37
CA MET A 30 13.79 -27.70 9.97
C MET A 30 12.90 -28.90 9.70
N GLU A 31 11.87 -29.15 10.50
CA GLU A 31 10.90 -30.23 10.23
C GLU A 31 10.22 -30.07 8.87
N VAL A 32 9.78 -28.85 8.52
CA VAL A 32 9.14 -28.56 7.23
C VAL A 32 10.14 -28.75 6.09
N ILE A 33 11.35 -28.21 6.23
CA ILE A 33 12.43 -28.32 5.23
C ILE A 33 12.74 -29.80 4.96
N LEU A 34 12.98 -30.59 6.01
CA LEU A 34 13.30 -32.00 5.89
C LEU A 34 12.15 -32.81 5.27
N LYS A 35 10.90 -32.56 5.69
CA LYS A 35 9.73 -33.20 5.07
C LYS A 35 9.63 -32.89 3.58
N ALA A 36 9.82 -31.62 3.20
CA ALA A 36 9.77 -31.18 1.82
C ALA A 36 10.89 -31.81 0.97
N LEU A 37 12.13 -31.88 1.51
CA LEU A 37 13.27 -32.55 0.85
C LEU A 37 13.04 -34.05 0.65
N HIS A 38 12.31 -34.70 1.57
CA HIS A 38 11.96 -36.12 1.46
C HIS A 38 10.67 -36.39 0.67
N TYR A 39 10.14 -35.40 -0.08
CA TYR A 39 8.90 -35.50 -0.86
C TYR A 39 7.68 -35.96 -0.05
N HIS A 40 7.75 -35.86 1.28
CA HIS A 40 6.57 -36.02 2.09
C HIS A 40 5.73 -34.79 1.84
N LYS A 41 4.52 -34.98 1.26
CA LYS A 41 3.56 -33.89 1.10
C LYS A 41 3.44 -33.21 2.46
N PRO A 42 3.98 -31.99 2.64
CA PRO A 42 3.60 -31.23 3.81
C PRO A 42 2.13 -30.93 3.52
N ASN A 43 1.21 -31.63 4.20
CA ASN A 43 -0.23 -31.33 4.13
C ASN A 43 -0.55 -29.91 4.65
N GLN A 44 0.46 -29.06 4.84
CA GLN A 44 0.40 -27.77 5.48
C GLN A 44 1.34 -26.85 4.70
N CYS A 45 0.75 -25.92 3.97
CA CYS A 45 1.37 -24.62 3.74
C CYS A 45 1.88 -24.10 5.11
N PRO A 46 3.00 -23.35 5.19
CA PRO A 46 3.28 -22.59 6.40
C PRO A 46 2.00 -21.86 6.83
N VAL A 47 1.69 -21.99 8.12
CA VAL A 47 0.38 -21.60 8.66
C VAL A 47 0.15 -20.11 8.49
N ASP A 48 1.23 -19.33 8.52
CA ASP A 48 1.23 -17.89 8.38
C ASP A 48 2.55 -17.37 7.75
N ALA A 49 2.61 -16.07 7.52
CA ALA A 49 3.75 -15.40 6.90
C ALA A 49 5.01 -15.46 7.77
N GLU A 50 4.88 -15.36 9.10
CA GLU A 50 6.01 -15.42 10.04
C GLU A 50 6.70 -16.79 9.97
N ARG A 51 5.91 -17.87 9.95
CA ARG A 51 6.41 -19.23 9.77
C ARG A 51 7.15 -19.40 8.44
N LEU A 52 6.62 -18.82 7.36
CA LEU A 52 7.27 -18.86 6.05
C LEU A 52 8.61 -18.12 6.09
N ALA A 53 8.69 -16.97 6.76
CA ALA A 53 9.94 -16.23 6.93
C ALA A 53 10.98 -17.04 7.71
N SER A 54 10.57 -17.73 8.78
CA SER A 54 11.45 -18.65 9.53
C SER A 54 11.98 -19.75 8.63
N ILE A 55 11.12 -20.41 7.84
CA ILE A 55 11.54 -21.42 6.86
C ILE A 55 12.54 -20.82 5.87
N ALA A 56 12.29 -19.61 5.36
CA ALA A 56 13.16 -18.97 4.38
C ALA A 56 14.57 -18.70 4.90
N VAL A 57 14.68 -18.20 6.13
CA VAL A 57 15.97 -17.97 6.80
C VAL A 57 16.77 -19.27 6.90
N HIS A 58 16.11 -20.37 7.28
CA HIS A 58 16.77 -21.68 7.38
C HIS A 58 17.10 -22.25 5.99
N CYS A 59 16.23 -22.06 5.00
CA CYS A 59 16.50 -22.46 3.63
C CYS A 59 17.74 -21.76 3.06
N ASP A 60 17.90 -20.46 3.31
CA ASP A 60 19.10 -19.71 2.92
C ASP A 60 20.35 -20.21 3.68
N LYS A 61 20.26 -20.37 5.00
CA LYS A 61 21.35 -20.91 5.86
C LYS A 61 21.88 -22.26 5.36
N TYR A 62 20.99 -23.14 4.92
CA TYR A 62 21.31 -24.50 4.48
C TYR A 62 21.37 -24.68 2.96
N ASP A 63 21.34 -23.59 2.18
CA ASP A 63 21.34 -23.60 0.71
C ASP A 63 20.30 -24.56 0.08
N CYS A 64 19.10 -24.58 0.68
CA CYS A 64 18.00 -25.46 0.28
C CYS A 64 17.04 -24.80 -0.73
N THR A 65 17.25 -23.53 -1.10
CA THR A 65 16.37 -22.75 -1.96
C THR A 65 16.14 -23.42 -3.31
N GLY A 66 17.20 -23.89 -3.98
CA GLY A 66 17.07 -24.59 -5.26
C GLY A 66 16.27 -25.91 -5.16
N ALA A 67 16.58 -26.70 -4.13
CA ALA A 67 15.92 -27.99 -3.88
C ALA A 67 14.44 -27.84 -3.52
N LEU A 68 14.06 -26.71 -2.91
CA LEU A 68 12.70 -26.43 -2.47
C LEU A 68 11.93 -25.47 -3.39
N SER A 69 12.49 -25.08 -4.54
CA SER A 69 11.90 -24.13 -5.49
C SER A 69 10.41 -24.34 -5.77
N SER A 70 9.99 -25.58 -6.06
CA SER A 70 8.58 -25.90 -6.31
C SER A 70 7.67 -25.64 -5.10
N TRP A 71 8.18 -25.89 -3.89
CA TRP A 71 7.46 -25.64 -2.65
C TRP A 71 7.41 -24.15 -2.31
N ILE A 72 8.53 -23.44 -2.51
CA ILE A 72 8.65 -22.00 -2.31
C ILE A 72 7.61 -21.24 -3.14
N SER A 73 7.55 -21.52 -4.44
CA SER A 73 6.55 -20.89 -5.32
C SER A 73 5.13 -21.21 -4.86
N TYR A 74 4.85 -22.44 -4.43
CA TYR A 74 3.55 -22.81 -3.88
C TYR A 74 3.23 -22.05 -2.58
N TRP A 75 4.17 -21.92 -1.64
CA TRP A 75 3.94 -21.22 -0.37
C TRP A 75 3.71 -19.73 -0.56
N LEU A 76 4.56 -19.05 -1.34
CA LEU A 76 4.43 -17.61 -1.60
C LEU A 76 3.11 -17.28 -2.32
N ASN A 77 2.72 -18.07 -3.33
CA ASN A 77 1.48 -17.85 -4.07
C ASN A 77 0.21 -18.06 -3.24
N ASN A 78 0.24 -18.93 -2.23
CA ASN A 78 -0.91 -19.17 -1.38
C ASN A 78 -1.02 -18.17 -0.22
N LEU A 79 0.11 -17.71 0.33
CA LEU A 79 0.10 -16.80 1.49
C LEU A 79 -0.08 -15.33 1.08
N THR A 80 0.49 -14.92 -0.06
CA THR A 80 0.42 -13.51 -0.50
C THR A 80 -1.03 -12.98 -0.58
N PRO A 81 -2.01 -13.69 -1.18
CA PRO A 81 -3.38 -13.17 -1.31
C PRO A 81 -4.15 -13.07 0.01
N ILE A 82 -3.82 -13.90 1.01
CA ILE A 82 -4.59 -13.99 2.27
C ILE A 82 -4.03 -13.11 3.38
N THR A 83 -2.80 -12.61 3.22
CA THR A 83 -2.16 -11.66 4.12
C THR A 83 -2.98 -10.37 4.26
N ARG A 84 -3.21 -9.94 5.51
CA ARG A 84 -3.98 -8.73 5.83
C ARG A 84 -3.25 -7.76 6.75
N ARG A 85 -2.29 -8.22 7.55
CA ARG A 85 -1.62 -7.38 8.53
C ARG A 85 -0.37 -6.71 7.94
N PRO A 86 -0.03 -5.48 8.36
CA PRO A 86 1.20 -4.80 7.93
C PRO A 86 2.49 -5.59 8.18
N GLU A 87 2.54 -6.36 9.27
CA GLU A 87 3.70 -7.15 9.67
C GLU A 87 3.90 -8.38 8.77
N ASP A 88 2.78 -8.96 8.31
CA ASP A 88 2.80 -10.10 7.38
C ASP A 88 3.51 -9.72 6.07
N LEU A 89 3.40 -8.48 5.61
CA LEU A 89 4.15 -7.99 4.44
C LEU A 89 5.66 -7.96 4.71
N GLY A 90 6.08 -7.60 5.93
CA GLY A 90 7.48 -7.68 6.34
C GLY A 90 8.00 -9.11 6.31
N PHE A 91 7.23 -10.06 6.84
CA PHE A 91 7.60 -11.47 6.84
C PHE A 91 7.68 -12.04 5.42
N LEU A 92 6.71 -11.72 4.56
CA LEU A 92 6.71 -12.13 3.16
C LEU A 92 7.89 -11.53 2.38
N LEU A 93 8.25 -10.26 2.64
CA LEU A 93 9.45 -9.65 2.04
C LEU A 93 10.72 -10.35 2.47
N LEU A 94 10.86 -10.66 3.77
CA LEU A 94 12.00 -11.40 4.29
C LEU A 94 12.06 -12.80 3.66
N ALA A 95 10.91 -13.47 3.52
CA ALA A 95 10.85 -14.78 2.89
C ALA A 95 11.31 -14.72 1.44
N ALA A 96 10.72 -13.84 0.62
CA ALA A 96 11.09 -13.69 -0.79
C ALA A 96 12.56 -13.28 -0.98
N TYR A 97 13.11 -12.46 -0.06
CA TYR A 97 14.53 -12.08 -0.08
C TYR A 97 15.47 -13.28 0.13
N ASN A 98 15.21 -14.11 1.13
CA ASN A 98 16.03 -15.29 1.48
C ASN A 98 15.82 -16.45 0.48
N PHE A 99 14.62 -16.58 -0.09
CA PHE A 99 14.38 -17.53 -1.17
C PHE A 99 14.94 -17.08 -2.53
N ASP A 100 15.54 -15.90 -2.61
CA ASP A 100 16.03 -15.32 -3.87
C ASP A 100 14.94 -15.23 -4.97
N ASP A 101 13.68 -15.05 -4.57
CA ASP A 101 12.53 -14.98 -5.48
C ASP A 101 12.28 -13.52 -5.89
N ALA A 102 12.90 -13.11 -7.00
CA ALA A 102 12.87 -11.73 -7.47
C ALA A 102 11.46 -11.25 -7.88
N GLU A 103 10.64 -12.15 -8.43
CA GLU A 103 9.29 -11.82 -8.90
C GLU A 103 8.36 -11.55 -7.71
N GLN A 104 8.34 -12.47 -6.74
CA GLN A 104 7.52 -12.32 -5.55
C GLN A 104 8.01 -11.16 -4.68
N PHE A 105 9.32 -10.98 -4.55
CA PHE A 105 9.86 -9.83 -3.82
C PHE A 105 9.39 -8.50 -4.42
N LYS A 106 9.36 -8.39 -5.76
CA LYS A 106 8.88 -7.20 -6.45
C LYS A 106 7.39 -6.99 -6.23
N GLU A 107 6.56 -8.02 -6.34
CA GLU A 107 5.11 -7.88 -6.13
C GLU A 107 4.76 -7.53 -4.67
N ILE A 108 5.35 -8.25 -3.72
CA ILE A 108 5.12 -8.02 -2.28
C ILE A 108 5.59 -6.61 -1.90
N SER A 109 6.73 -6.15 -2.39
CA SER A 109 7.22 -4.79 -2.10
C SER A 109 6.32 -3.72 -2.75
N ALA A 110 5.83 -3.93 -3.97
CA ALA A 110 4.87 -3.02 -4.60
C ALA A 110 3.60 -2.89 -3.75
N ARG A 111 3.08 -4.01 -3.25
CA ARG A 111 1.94 -4.03 -2.35
C ARG A 111 2.24 -3.33 -1.03
N ALA A 112 3.40 -3.59 -0.44
CA ALA A 112 3.81 -2.96 0.80
C ALA A 112 3.94 -1.44 0.67
N LEU A 113 4.44 -0.95 -0.46
CA LEU A 113 4.49 0.48 -0.76
C LEU A 113 3.09 1.12 -0.84
N ARG A 114 2.06 0.37 -1.26
CA ARG A 114 0.67 0.85 -1.31
C ARG A 114 -0.03 0.80 0.06
N ASP A 115 0.16 -0.31 0.77
CA ASP A 115 -0.68 -0.65 1.92
C ASP A 115 -0.07 -0.24 3.28
N LEU A 116 1.25 -0.03 3.37
CA LEU A 116 1.89 0.37 4.63
C LEU A 116 1.77 1.87 4.91
N THR A 117 1.71 2.19 6.21
CA THR A 117 1.76 3.54 6.78
C THR A 117 3.19 3.90 7.20
N LEU A 118 3.51 5.17 7.39
CA LEU A 118 4.89 5.63 7.66
C LEU A 118 5.50 5.13 8.99
N ASP A 119 4.68 4.65 9.91
CA ASP A 119 5.08 4.07 11.20
C ASP A 119 5.39 2.57 11.12
N PHE A 120 5.22 1.92 9.96
CA PHE A 120 5.55 0.50 9.77
C PHE A 120 6.94 0.08 10.29
N PRO A 121 8.02 0.89 10.21
CA PRO A 121 9.32 0.47 10.72
C PRO A 121 9.33 0.24 12.24
N LEU A 122 8.45 0.92 12.98
CA LEU A 122 8.28 0.70 14.42
C LEU A 122 7.58 -0.63 14.68
N ALA A 123 6.53 -0.93 13.92
CA ALA A 123 5.83 -2.21 14.00
C ALA A 123 6.78 -3.37 13.69
N TRP A 124 7.57 -3.27 12.62
CA TRP A 124 8.50 -4.32 12.22
C TRP A 124 9.61 -4.57 13.23
N LYS A 125 10.13 -3.52 13.90
CA LYS A 125 11.13 -3.65 14.97
C LYS A 125 10.66 -4.47 16.17
N SER A 126 9.35 -4.67 16.34
CA SER A 126 8.80 -5.49 17.42
C SER A 126 9.00 -6.99 17.18
N TYR A 127 9.43 -7.40 15.98
CA TYR A 127 9.61 -8.80 15.61
C TYR A 127 11.08 -9.10 15.34
N ASN A 128 11.67 -9.95 16.19
CA ASN A 128 13.10 -10.28 16.11
C ASN A 128 13.50 -10.81 14.74
N ILE A 129 12.67 -11.65 14.11
CA ILE A 129 12.99 -12.22 12.80
C ILE A 129 13.09 -11.16 11.69
N LEU A 130 12.33 -10.06 11.78
CA LEU A 130 12.39 -8.97 10.80
C LEU A 130 13.68 -8.15 10.92
N SER A 131 14.45 -8.29 11.99
CA SER A 131 15.81 -7.71 12.08
C SER A 131 16.80 -8.36 11.09
N LEU A 132 16.46 -9.53 10.54
CA LEU A 132 17.25 -10.21 9.50
C LEU A 132 17.00 -9.61 8.10
N LEU A 133 15.96 -8.77 7.95
CA LEU A 133 15.75 -8.03 6.72
C LEU A 133 16.81 -6.91 6.64
N PRO A 134 17.51 -6.74 5.50
CA PRO A 134 18.50 -5.68 5.34
C PRO A 134 17.94 -4.28 5.70
N GLU A 135 18.63 -3.55 6.59
CA GLU A 135 18.16 -2.26 7.16
C GLU A 135 17.82 -1.19 6.11
N ASN A 136 18.47 -1.27 4.95
CA ASN A 136 18.21 -0.41 3.81
C ASN A 136 16.80 -0.61 3.23
N ILE A 137 16.20 -1.80 3.31
CA ILE A 137 14.88 -2.08 2.72
C ILE A 137 13.79 -1.24 3.42
N PRO A 138 13.62 -1.30 4.76
CA PRO A 138 12.68 -0.42 5.46
C PRO A 138 12.96 1.07 5.21
N SER A 139 14.22 1.48 5.18
CA SER A 139 14.61 2.89 4.96
C SER A 139 14.21 3.40 3.56
N ILE A 140 14.46 2.60 2.52
CA ILE A 140 14.11 2.90 1.14
C ILE A 140 12.59 2.96 0.99
N MET A 141 11.87 1.97 1.53
CA MET A 141 10.41 1.93 1.49
C MET A 141 9.80 3.15 2.19
N THR A 142 10.34 3.54 3.36
CA THR A 142 9.91 4.76 4.07
C THR A 142 10.06 5.98 3.18
N THR A 143 11.22 6.15 2.55
CA THR A 143 11.49 7.28 1.64
C THR A 143 10.52 7.30 0.45
N GLN A 144 10.23 6.13 -0.12
CA GLN A 144 9.30 5.99 -1.24
C GLN A 144 7.86 6.29 -0.85
N ILE A 145 7.37 5.71 0.25
CA ILE A 145 6.03 5.98 0.78
C ILE A 145 5.88 7.48 1.04
N GLN A 146 6.84 8.11 1.72
CA GLN A 146 6.83 9.57 1.94
C GLN A 146 6.77 10.35 0.62
N GLY A 147 7.57 9.97 -0.37
CA GLY A 147 7.57 10.61 -1.69
C GLY A 147 6.22 10.49 -2.37
N MET A 148 5.60 9.32 -2.34
CA MET A 148 4.30 9.06 -2.94
C MET A 148 3.17 9.84 -2.25
N LEU A 149 3.15 9.84 -0.91
CA LEU A 149 2.15 10.58 -0.13
C LEU A 149 2.26 12.09 -0.38
N ARG A 150 3.48 12.64 -0.48
CA ARG A 150 3.70 14.05 -0.87
C ARG A 150 3.18 14.35 -2.27
N GLN A 151 3.43 13.47 -3.24
CA GLN A 151 2.92 13.66 -4.61
C GLN A 151 1.39 13.63 -4.64
N LEU A 152 0.77 12.68 -3.94
CA LEU A 152 -0.68 12.60 -3.83
C LEU A 152 -1.29 13.85 -3.18
N HIS A 153 -0.62 14.39 -2.15
CA HIS A 153 -1.02 15.64 -1.51
C HIS A 153 -0.98 16.81 -2.50
N ILE A 154 0.11 16.96 -3.27
CA ILE A 154 0.24 17.99 -4.31
C ILE A 154 -0.86 17.87 -5.37
N ILE A 155 -1.14 16.65 -5.84
CA ILE A 155 -2.21 16.38 -6.81
C ILE A 155 -3.55 16.83 -6.25
N THR A 156 -3.85 16.49 -4.99
CA THR A 156 -5.08 16.87 -4.30
C THR A 156 -5.20 18.40 -4.14
N GLN A 157 -4.12 19.08 -3.75
CA GLN A 157 -4.12 20.55 -3.60
C GLN A 157 -4.25 21.28 -4.94
N SER A 158 -3.76 20.69 -6.03
CA SER A 158 -3.81 21.33 -7.36
C SER A 158 -5.24 21.64 -7.83
N VAL A 159 -6.23 20.85 -7.40
CA VAL A 159 -7.65 21.05 -7.73
C VAL A 159 -8.17 22.38 -7.22
N GLU A 160 -7.81 22.80 -6.02
CA GLU A 160 -8.22 24.10 -5.47
C GLU A 160 -7.78 25.24 -6.40
N THR A 161 -6.52 25.21 -6.84
CA THR A 161 -5.94 26.23 -7.71
C THR A 161 -6.70 26.30 -9.03
N ILE A 162 -7.00 25.15 -9.64
CA ILE A 162 -7.76 25.08 -10.90
C ILE A 162 -9.17 25.63 -10.72
N LEU A 163 -9.85 25.26 -9.63
CA LEU A 163 -11.19 25.75 -9.33
C LEU A 163 -11.23 27.27 -9.15
N ARG A 164 -10.24 27.84 -8.44
CA ARG A 164 -10.10 29.30 -8.23
C ARG A 164 -9.83 30.06 -9.51
N GLN A 165 -9.03 29.51 -10.43
CA GLN A 165 -8.69 30.16 -11.69
C GLN A 165 -9.86 30.18 -12.68
N ASN A 166 -10.77 29.21 -12.60
CA ASN A 166 -11.93 29.15 -13.47
C ASN A 166 -13.02 30.14 -13.01
N LYS A 167 -13.17 31.26 -13.74
CA LYS A 167 -14.11 32.35 -13.43
C LYS A 167 -15.54 32.15 -13.97
N SER A 168 -15.82 31.03 -14.64
CA SER A 168 -17.15 30.79 -15.24
C SER A 168 -18.23 30.64 -14.16
N GLY A 169 -19.38 31.27 -14.40
CA GLY A 169 -20.57 31.16 -13.56
C GLY A 169 -21.65 30.31 -14.23
N TYR A 170 -22.32 29.46 -13.45
CA TYR A 170 -23.43 28.65 -13.95
C TYR A 170 -24.63 28.75 -13.02
N GLU A 171 -25.84 28.79 -13.55
CA GLU A 171 -27.06 28.79 -12.73
C GLU A 171 -27.19 27.48 -11.93
N MET A 172 -27.57 27.59 -10.66
CA MET A 172 -27.89 26.43 -9.82
C MET A 172 -29.39 26.22 -9.73
N GLN A 173 -29.84 25.00 -9.44
CA GLN A 173 -31.25 24.70 -9.23
C GLN A 173 -31.81 25.21 -7.88
N ARG A 174 -31.21 26.25 -7.28
CA ARG A 174 -31.56 26.73 -5.95
C ARG A 174 -31.63 28.26 -5.94
N GLN A 175 -32.56 28.77 -5.15
CA GLN A 175 -32.61 30.19 -4.81
C GLN A 175 -32.03 30.42 -3.42
N VAL A 176 -31.60 31.64 -3.12
CA VAL A 176 -31.07 32.05 -1.82
C VAL A 176 -31.79 33.30 -1.32
N CYS A 177 -32.08 33.32 -0.03
CA CYS A 177 -32.58 34.51 0.65
C CYS A 177 -31.41 35.32 1.21
N MET A 178 -31.24 36.56 0.75
CA MET A 178 -30.16 37.45 1.24
C MET A 178 -30.34 37.90 2.69
N ASN A 179 -31.57 37.90 3.23
CA ASN A 179 -31.81 38.29 4.62
C ASN A 179 -31.37 37.24 5.64
N CYS A 180 -31.34 35.95 5.28
CA CYS A 180 -31.06 34.88 6.25
C CYS A 180 -30.12 33.77 5.74
N GLY A 181 -29.62 33.87 4.50
CA GLY A 181 -28.72 32.90 3.88
C GLY A 181 -29.34 31.54 3.53
N ARG A 182 -30.62 31.30 3.85
CA ARG A 182 -31.28 30.01 3.59
C ARG A 182 -31.53 29.82 2.09
N THR A 183 -31.48 28.56 1.66
CA THR A 183 -31.78 28.12 0.30
C THR A 183 -33.14 27.42 0.25
N PRO A 184 -34.25 28.15 0.02
CA PRO A 184 -35.57 27.54 -0.10
C PRO A 184 -35.69 26.64 -1.36
N PRO A 185 -36.72 25.78 -1.44
CA PRO A 185 -37.06 25.03 -2.65
C PRO A 185 -37.26 25.97 -3.86
N MET A 186 -37.06 25.44 -5.06
CA MET A 186 -37.06 26.25 -6.30
C MET A 186 -38.41 26.93 -6.56
N GLU A 187 -39.51 26.31 -6.15
CA GLU A 187 -40.88 26.80 -6.33
C GLU A 187 -41.30 27.82 -5.26
N ALA A 188 -40.45 28.07 -4.26
CA ALA A 188 -40.76 28.99 -3.19
C ALA A 188 -40.83 30.43 -3.72
N ARG A 189 -41.91 31.14 -3.39
CA ARG A 189 -42.08 32.56 -3.76
C ARG A 189 -41.49 33.52 -2.74
N LYS A 190 -41.17 33.03 -1.54
CA LYS A 190 -40.61 33.81 -0.42
C LYS A 190 -39.88 32.94 0.57
N CYS A 191 -38.96 33.54 1.32
CA CYS A 191 -38.37 32.95 2.51
C CYS A 191 -39.41 32.88 3.63
N HIS A 192 -39.84 31.68 4.03
CA HIS A 192 -40.78 31.53 5.16
C HIS A 192 -40.25 32.07 6.50
N PRO A 193 -39.01 31.75 6.93
CA PRO A 193 -38.51 32.18 8.25
C PRO A 193 -38.37 33.69 8.44
N CYS A 194 -38.11 34.42 7.35
CA CYS A 194 -37.81 35.84 7.37
C CYS A 194 -38.83 36.70 6.59
N ASN A 195 -39.87 36.05 6.05
CA ASN A 195 -40.89 36.61 5.17
C ASN A 195 -40.35 37.46 3.99
N ASN A 196 -39.09 37.26 3.58
CA ASN A 196 -38.49 38.00 2.46
C ASN A 196 -39.09 37.53 1.12
N PRO A 197 -39.78 38.40 0.35
CA PRO A 197 -40.35 38.03 -0.94
C PRO A 197 -39.30 37.94 -2.06
N THR A 198 -38.11 38.52 -1.85
CA THR A 198 -37.07 38.57 -2.88
C THR A 198 -36.09 37.44 -2.66
N LEU A 199 -36.22 36.39 -3.47
CA LEU A 199 -35.28 35.29 -3.56
C LEU A 199 -34.38 35.47 -4.78
N TYR A 200 -33.08 35.26 -4.60
CA TYR A 200 -32.10 35.45 -5.65
C TYR A 200 -31.68 34.11 -6.23
N GLN A 201 -31.50 34.08 -7.55
CA GLN A 201 -30.94 32.93 -8.24
C GLN A 201 -29.52 32.66 -7.72
N ARG A 202 -29.24 31.44 -7.28
CA ARG A 202 -27.89 31.05 -6.86
C ARG A 202 -27.08 30.67 -8.09
N TYR A 203 -25.81 31.08 -8.10
CA TYR A 203 -24.84 30.73 -9.13
C TYR A 203 -23.72 29.88 -8.55
N CYS A 204 -23.29 28.90 -9.34
CA CYS A 204 -22.07 28.14 -9.15
C CYS A 204 -20.89 29.01 -9.62
N THR A 205 -20.23 29.64 -8.65
CA THR A 205 -19.00 30.44 -8.83
C THR A 205 -17.77 29.67 -8.37
N PHE A 206 -16.57 30.21 -8.57
CA PHE A 206 -15.35 29.56 -8.07
C PHE A 206 -15.34 29.46 -6.54
N GLU A 207 -15.86 30.44 -5.81
CA GLU A 207 -15.96 30.40 -4.34
C GLU A 207 -16.86 29.26 -3.89
N SER A 208 -18.03 29.10 -4.53
CA SER A 208 -18.94 27.98 -4.20
C SER A 208 -18.31 26.62 -4.52
N ARG A 209 -17.58 26.50 -5.63
CA ARG A 209 -16.90 25.26 -6.03
C ARG A 209 -15.78 24.90 -5.07
N VAL A 210 -14.97 25.87 -4.66
CA VAL A 210 -13.88 25.67 -3.67
C VAL A 210 -14.45 25.30 -2.31
N ALA A 211 -15.50 25.99 -1.86
CA ALA A 211 -16.16 25.67 -0.59
C ALA A 211 -16.74 24.25 -0.60
N GLU A 212 -17.41 23.85 -1.69
CA GLU A 212 -17.94 22.49 -1.83
C GLU A 212 -16.84 21.44 -1.94
N TYR A 213 -15.74 21.73 -2.65
CA TYR A 213 -14.57 20.87 -2.70
C TYR A 213 -14.00 20.56 -1.32
N PHE A 214 -13.76 21.58 -0.49
CA PHE A 214 -13.26 21.36 0.87
C PHE A 214 -14.29 20.70 1.79
N ALA A 215 -15.59 20.95 1.59
CA ALA A 215 -16.63 20.24 2.31
C ALA A 215 -16.62 18.73 1.99
N ILE A 216 -16.40 18.37 0.72
CA ILE A 216 -16.23 16.98 0.28
C ILE A 216 -14.96 16.37 0.91
N LEU A 217 -13.82 17.06 0.83
CA LEU A 217 -12.58 16.56 1.43
C LEU A 217 -12.73 16.38 2.95
N ALA A 218 -13.37 17.32 3.64
CA ALA A 218 -13.62 17.20 5.09
C ALA A 218 -14.55 16.03 5.42
N LYS A 219 -15.55 15.77 4.59
CA LYS A 219 -16.48 14.65 4.76
C LYS A 219 -15.74 13.30 4.68
N GLU A 220 -14.81 13.18 3.74
CA GLU A 220 -14.01 11.97 3.54
C GLU A 220 -12.70 11.96 4.34
N GLU A 221 -12.59 12.82 5.37
CA GLU A 221 -11.44 12.92 6.27
C GLU A 221 -10.10 13.18 5.54
N LEU A 222 -10.14 13.83 4.38
CA LEU A 222 -8.99 14.28 3.61
C LEU A 222 -8.62 15.74 3.91
N TRP A 223 -9.37 16.40 4.79
CA TRP A 223 -9.13 17.77 5.25
C TRP A 223 -9.20 17.86 6.78
N PRO A 224 -8.26 18.54 7.47
CA PRO A 224 -7.15 19.34 6.93
C PRO A 224 -6.09 18.50 6.22
N SER A 225 -5.65 18.93 5.04
CA SER A 225 -4.97 18.08 4.06
C SER A 225 -3.57 17.55 4.42
N VAL A 226 -3.03 17.90 5.58
CA VAL A 226 -1.67 17.48 5.97
C VAL A 226 -1.75 16.16 6.73
N THR A 227 -2.63 16.08 7.73
CA THR A 227 -2.69 14.94 8.66
C THR A 227 -2.96 13.60 8.00
N PRO A 228 -3.95 13.45 7.09
CA PRO A 228 -4.25 12.15 6.47
C PRO A 228 -3.07 11.61 5.67
N PHE A 229 -2.27 12.48 5.05
CA PHE A 229 -1.11 12.11 4.25
C PHE A 229 0.14 11.78 5.09
N GLU A 230 0.06 11.91 6.41
CA GLU A 230 1.11 11.51 7.35
C GLU A 230 0.78 10.17 8.04
N ILE A 231 -0.51 9.84 8.16
CA ILE A 231 -0.97 8.68 8.95
C ILE A 231 -1.61 7.57 8.13
N CYS A 232 -2.18 7.87 6.96
CA CYS A 232 -2.85 6.88 6.12
C CYS A 232 -1.89 6.24 5.12
N SER A 233 -2.25 5.04 4.65
CA SER A 233 -1.58 4.39 3.52
C SER A 233 -2.01 5.00 2.19
N LEU A 234 -1.27 4.72 1.12
CA LEU A 234 -1.62 5.16 -0.22
C LEU A 234 -2.97 4.60 -0.66
N SER A 235 -3.21 3.30 -0.44
CA SER A 235 -4.46 2.62 -0.80
C SER A 235 -5.68 3.24 -0.08
N ASP A 236 -5.54 3.57 1.21
CA ASP A 236 -6.61 4.21 1.98
C ASP A 236 -6.94 5.61 1.43
N LEU A 237 -5.92 6.42 1.14
CA LEU A 237 -6.13 7.75 0.57
C LEU A 237 -6.78 7.71 -0.81
N VAL A 238 -6.37 6.78 -1.67
CA VAL A 238 -6.96 6.61 -3.01
C VAL A 238 -8.42 6.16 -2.90
N LEU A 239 -8.74 5.27 -1.97
CA LEU A 239 -10.11 4.87 -1.68
C LEU A 239 -10.96 6.07 -1.25
N ARG A 240 -10.50 6.85 -0.26
CA ARG A 240 -11.21 8.06 0.22
C ARG A 240 -11.42 9.09 -0.88
N LEU A 241 -10.41 9.31 -1.72
CA LEU A 241 -10.51 10.22 -2.88
C LEU A 241 -11.51 9.72 -3.93
N THR A 242 -11.61 8.40 -4.10
CA THR A 242 -12.63 7.78 -4.96
C THR A 242 -14.03 7.97 -4.38
N CYS A 243 -14.20 7.78 -3.06
CA CYS A 243 -15.46 8.06 -2.36
C CYS A 243 -15.86 9.53 -2.49
N ALA A 244 -14.91 10.46 -2.34
CA ALA A 244 -15.13 11.90 -2.46
C ALA A 244 -15.82 12.29 -3.79
N LYS A 245 -15.45 11.66 -4.91
CA LYS A 245 -16.10 11.87 -6.21
C LYS A 245 -17.54 11.35 -6.24
N ASN A 246 -17.82 10.23 -5.59
CA ASN A 246 -19.16 9.64 -5.57
C ASN A 246 -20.11 10.43 -4.66
N ASP A 247 -19.58 11.16 -3.69
CA ASP A 247 -20.34 11.97 -2.74
C ASP A 247 -20.69 13.38 -3.22
N VAL A 248 -20.31 13.73 -4.45
CA VAL A 248 -20.60 15.05 -5.02
C VAL A 248 -22.09 15.22 -5.25
N LYS A 249 -22.72 16.04 -4.42
CA LYS A 249 -24.14 16.45 -4.56
C LYS A 249 -24.30 17.78 -5.31
N HIS A 250 -23.26 18.24 -5.99
CA HIS A 250 -23.26 19.50 -6.71
C HIS A 250 -24.16 19.43 -7.96
N SER A 251 -25.09 20.39 -8.08
CA SER A 251 -25.97 20.50 -9.24
C SER A 251 -26.03 21.94 -9.74
N CYS A 252 -25.61 22.14 -10.99
CA CYS A 252 -25.76 23.37 -11.75
C CYS A 252 -26.06 23.04 -13.22
N VAL A 253 -26.45 24.04 -14.01
CA VAL A 253 -26.82 23.87 -15.43
C VAL A 253 -25.68 23.28 -16.27
N ALA A 254 -24.41 23.42 -15.87
CA ALA A 254 -23.28 22.79 -16.56
C ALA A 254 -23.23 21.26 -16.41
N GLY A 255 -23.94 20.67 -15.44
CA GLY A 255 -23.94 19.23 -15.19
C GLY A 255 -22.54 18.65 -15.01
N SER A 256 -22.18 17.64 -15.80
CA SER A 256 -20.85 17.02 -15.80
C SER A 256 -19.73 17.94 -16.30
N ARG A 257 -20.06 19.03 -17.00
CA ARG A 257 -19.09 20.06 -17.43
C ARG A 257 -18.81 21.11 -16.36
N CYS A 258 -19.46 21.04 -15.20
CA CYS A 258 -19.11 21.89 -14.07
C CYS A 258 -17.63 21.66 -13.71
N PRO A 259 -16.81 22.72 -13.53
CA PRO A 259 -15.42 22.57 -13.15
C PRO A 259 -15.22 21.70 -11.90
N LEU A 260 -16.10 21.77 -10.89
CA LEU A 260 -16.01 20.91 -9.72
C LEU A 260 -16.13 19.42 -10.08
N ASN A 261 -17.15 19.05 -10.85
CA ASN A 261 -17.39 17.67 -11.27
C ASN A 261 -16.27 17.15 -12.18
N SER A 262 -15.85 17.97 -13.14
CA SER A 262 -14.78 17.66 -14.08
C SER A 262 -13.44 17.44 -13.35
N GLU A 263 -13.06 18.35 -12.46
CA GLU A 263 -11.78 18.27 -11.76
C GLU A 263 -11.74 17.14 -10.72
N LEU A 264 -12.85 16.84 -10.03
CA LEU A 264 -12.94 15.66 -9.17
C LEU A 264 -12.88 14.35 -9.95
N GLY A 265 -13.48 14.32 -11.15
CA GLY A 265 -13.35 13.22 -12.09
C GLY A 265 -11.89 12.97 -12.48
N GLN A 266 -11.21 14.02 -12.94
CA GLN A 266 -9.80 13.97 -13.32
C GLN A 266 -8.88 13.65 -12.14
N LEU A 267 -9.18 14.16 -10.94
CA LEU A 267 -8.45 13.83 -9.72
C LEU A 267 -8.49 12.32 -9.48
N CYS A 268 -9.68 11.72 -9.48
CA CYS A 268 -9.83 10.26 -9.33
C CYS A 268 -9.02 9.50 -10.39
N ASP A 269 -9.12 9.89 -11.65
CA ASP A 269 -8.38 9.20 -12.72
C ASP A 269 -6.86 9.35 -12.58
N ARG A 270 -6.38 10.48 -12.04
CA ARG A 270 -4.95 10.69 -11.76
C ARG A 270 -4.48 9.84 -10.59
N VAL A 271 -5.26 9.77 -9.50
CA VAL A 271 -4.85 9.02 -8.31
C VAL A 271 -4.96 7.52 -8.49
N CYS A 272 -5.97 7.02 -9.21
CA CYS A 272 -6.03 5.60 -9.57
C CYS A 272 -4.84 5.21 -10.46
N ARG A 273 -4.50 6.03 -11.48
CA ARG A 273 -3.32 5.79 -12.30
C ARG A 273 -2.03 5.82 -11.48
N PHE A 274 -1.93 6.76 -10.54
CA PHE A 274 -0.80 6.87 -9.64
C PHE A 274 -0.61 5.60 -8.80
N GLU A 275 -1.68 5.07 -8.20
CA GLU A 275 -1.67 3.83 -7.42
C GLU A 275 -1.29 2.61 -8.27
N THR A 276 -1.91 2.45 -9.44
CA THR A 276 -1.59 1.33 -10.36
C THR A 276 -0.18 1.40 -10.93
N GLY A 277 0.43 2.58 -10.92
CA GLY A 277 1.80 2.81 -11.39
C GLY A 277 2.87 2.52 -10.34
N VAL A 278 2.50 2.13 -9.11
CA VAL A 278 3.46 1.79 -8.06
C VAL A 278 4.21 0.51 -8.43
N VAL A 279 5.52 0.65 -8.63
CA VAL A 279 6.44 -0.45 -8.94
C VAL A 279 7.20 -0.83 -7.68
N GLY A 280 7.27 -2.14 -7.40
CA GLY A 280 8.05 -2.67 -6.29
C GLY A 280 9.57 -2.62 -6.52
N LEU A 281 10.30 -3.01 -5.49
CA LEU A 281 11.76 -2.99 -5.47
C LEU A 281 12.34 -4.17 -6.27
N CYS A 282 13.37 -3.92 -7.07
CA CYS A 282 14.16 -4.99 -7.68
C CYS A 282 15.09 -5.67 -6.67
N LEU A 283 14.92 -6.98 -6.47
CA LEU A 283 15.75 -7.78 -5.57
C LEU A 283 17.24 -7.76 -5.94
N ARG A 284 17.59 -7.83 -7.23
CA ARG A 284 19.00 -7.82 -7.67
C ARG A 284 19.70 -6.50 -7.37
N CYS A 285 19.05 -5.38 -7.67
CA CYS A 285 19.57 -4.05 -7.33
C CYS A 285 19.71 -3.92 -5.80
N VAL A 286 18.73 -4.47 -5.06
CA VAL A 286 18.77 -4.49 -3.60
C VAL A 286 19.98 -5.26 -3.09
N LYS A 287 20.23 -6.49 -3.57
CA LYS A 287 21.41 -7.28 -3.15
C LYS A 287 22.75 -6.65 -3.54
N ARG A 288 22.80 -5.86 -4.62
CA ARG A 288 24.02 -5.17 -5.10
C ARG A 288 24.29 -3.82 -4.45
N GLY A 289 23.33 -3.25 -3.73
CA GLY A 289 23.44 -1.90 -3.22
C GLY A 289 23.12 -0.80 -4.24
N GLU A 290 22.52 -1.14 -5.38
CA GLU A 290 22.18 -0.22 -6.48
C GLU A 290 20.78 0.38 -6.28
N TRP A 291 20.59 1.10 -5.17
CA TRP A 291 19.26 1.46 -4.66
C TRP A 291 18.45 2.39 -5.57
N ASN A 292 19.11 3.38 -6.17
CA ASN A 292 18.46 4.37 -7.05
C ASN A 292 17.90 3.72 -8.33
N GLU A 293 18.46 2.57 -8.73
CA GLU A 293 18.07 1.84 -9.94
C GLU A 293 17.00 0.79 -9.65
N SER A 294 16.77 0.46 -8.37
CA SER A 294 15.84 -0.61 -7.97
C SER A 294 14.37 -0.37 -8.38
N GLN A 295 13.98 0.88 -8.65
CA GLN A 295 12.62 1.27 -9.04
C GLN A 295 12.38 1.22 -10.55
N SER A 296 13.42 1.42 -11.34
CA SER A 296 13.35 1.51 -12.81
C SER A 296 13.97 0.32 -13.52
N CYS A 297 14.65 -0.56 -12.78
CA CYS A 297 15.23 -1.78 -13.35
C CYS A 297 14.13 -2.75 -13.79
N THR A 298 14.26 -3.17 -15.06
CA THR A 298 13.44 -4.18 -15.72
C THR A 298 14.03 -5.58 -15.61
N CYS A 299 14.97 -5.77 -14.68
CA CYS A 299 15.72 -7.00 -14.54
C CYS A 299 14.81 -8.09 -13.97
N THR A 300 14.39 -9.02 -14.83
CA THR A 300 13.72 -10.27 -14.46
C THR A 300 14.75 -11.32 -14.03
#